data_AF-A0A3Q8I256-F1
#
_entry.id   AF-A0A3Q8I256-F1
#
_cell.length_a   1.000
_cell.length_b   1.000
_cell.length_c   1.000
_cell.angle_alpha   90.00
_cell.angle_beta   90.00
_cell.angle_gamma   90.00
#
_symmetry.space_group_name_H-M   'P 1'
#
loop_
_entity.id
_entity.type
_entity.pdbx_description
1 polymer ?
#
loop_
_entity_poly.entity_id
_entity_poly.type
_entity_poly.pdbx_seq_one_letter_code
_entity_poly.pdbx_strand_id
1 'polypeptide(L)'
;AGAVLPGGELLLGQSTLYEPEHPKLLRLFASGRVDALLTLPGPTYSLEALPGGGWVLGTGRSNVGDVQPASDVYARLLLSTDGTSWSEVLRYERAGATKPASAEVWGVLPSGDLVVRAENLKGFGPGGQGFQVLRVKR
;
A
#
# COMPACT_ATOMS: atom_id res chain seq x y z
N ALA A 1 7.41 -1.76 4.65
CA ALA A 1 7.19 -2.57 3.43
C ALA A 1 8.32 -2.31 2.43
N GLY A 2 8.93 -3.34 1.86
CA GLY A 2 10.08 -3.18 0.95
C GLY A 2 10.27 -4.39 0.04
N ALA A 3 10.76 -4.18 -1.17
CA ALA A 3 11.06 -5.23 -2.14
C ALA A 3 12.31 -4.89 -2.96
N VAL A 4 13.15 -5.88 -3.24
CA VAL A 4 14.34 -5.70 -4.10
C VAL A 4 13.93 -5.86 -5.56
N LEU A 5 14.30 -4.90 -6.40
CA LEU A 5 14.08 -4.90 -7.85
C LEU A 5 15.13 -5.80 -8.54
N PRO A 6 14.86 -6.31 -9.75
CA PRO A 6 15.83 -7.14 -10.49
C PRO A 6 17.18 -6.47 -10.75
N GLY A 7 17.24 -5.13 -10.79
CA GLY A 7 18.47 -4.36 -10.93
C GLY A 7 19.27 -4.17 -9.64
N GLY A 8 18.80 -4.73 -8.51
CA GLY A 8 19.45 -4.63 -7.20
C GLY A 8 19.04 -3.40 -6.38
N GLU A 9 18.15 -2.55 -6.90
CA GLU A 9 17.61 -1.43 -6.15
C GLU A 9 16.55 -1.87 -5.13
N LEU A 10 16.41 -1.13 -4.04
CA LEU A 10 15.37 -1.35 -3.04
C LEU A 10 14.19 -0.41 -3.29
N LEU A 11 13.00 -0.96 -3.49
CA LEU A 11 11.75 -0.24 -3.42
C LEU A 11 11.25 -0.25 -1.96
N LEU A 12 10.94 0.93 -1.40
CA LEU A 12 10.62 1.10 0.01
C LEU A 12 9.42 2.04 0.19
N GLY A 13 8.36 1.55 0.83
CA GLY A 13 7.24 2.39 1.26
C GLY A 13 7.44 2.90 2.68
N GLN A 14 7.27 4.21 2.89
CA GLN A 14 7.34 4.84 4.20
C GLN A 14 5.99 4.85 4.92
N SER A 15 6.04 5.07 6.22
CA SER A 15 4.87 5.20 7.10
C SER A 15 4.95 6.46 7.95
N THR A 16 5.50 7.54 7.40
CA THR A 16 5.54 8.86 8.04
C THR A 16 4.12 9.34 8.30
N LEU A 17 3.87 9.81 9.52
CA LEU A 17 2.53 10.24 9.97
C LEU A 17 2.48 11.73 10.33
N TYR A 18 3.63 12.40 10.48
CA TYR A 18 3.72 13.77 10.96
C TYR A 18 4.47 14.66 9.97
N GLU A 19 3.94 15.86 9.75
CA GLU A 19 4.57 16.94 9.00
C GLU A 19 5.96 17.30 9.57
N PRO A 20 6.89 17.83 8.75
CA PRO A 20 6.71 18.37 7.39
C PRO A 20 6.87 17.34 6.25
N GLU A 21 7.11 16.07 6.58
CA GLU A 21 7.33 15.02 5.58
C GLU A 21 6.06 14.18 5.39
N HIS A 22 5.65 13.98 4.14
CA HIS A 22 4.60 13.01 3.81
C HIS A 22 5.19 11.62 3.58
N PRO A 23 4.44 10.54 3.82
CA PRO A 23 4.88 9.19 3.49
C PRO A 23 5.12 9.10 1.97
N LYS A 24 6.23 8.49 1.56
CA LYS A 24 6.58 8.31 0.14
C LYS A 24 6.87 6.85 -0.18
N LEU A 25 6.76 6.53 -1.46
CA LEU A 25 7.41 5.37 -2.06
C LEU A 25 8.76 5.82 -2.62
N LEU A 26 9.83 5.16 -2.19
CA LEU A 26 11.21 5.49 -2.53
C LEU A 26 11.87 4.34 -3.29
N ARG A 27 12.81 4.69 -4.18
CA ARG A 27 13.76 3.75 -4.77
C ARG A 27 15.17 4.11 -4.34
N LEU A 28 15.84 3.18 -3.66
CA LEU A 28 17.21 3.31 -3.20
C LEU A 28 18.14 2.49 -4.11
N PHE A 29 19.16 3.16 -4.66
CA PHE A 29 20.17 2.54 -5.51
C PHE A 29 21.41 2.15 -4.68
N ALA A 30 22.17 1.16 -5.16
CA ALA A 30 23.44 0.77 -4.54
C ALA A 30 24.47 1.91 -4.44
N SER A 31 24.35 2.93 -5.30
CA SER A 31 25.16 4.16 -5.24
C SER A 31 24.80 5.10 -4.08
N GLY A 32 23.72 4.82 -3.34
CA GLY A 32 23.16 5.70 -2.32
C GLY A 32 22.21 6.77 -2.87
N ARG A 33 21.99 6.84 -4.19
CA ARG A 33 20.94 7.69 -4.76
C ARG A 33 19.58 7.24 -4.24
N VAL A 34 18.72 8.20 -3.92
CA VAL A 34 17.32 7.97 -3.53
C VAL A 34 16.41 8.76 -4.45
N ASP A 35 15.50 8.05 -5.12
CA ASP A 35 14.46 8.67 -5.93
C ASP A 35 13.12 8.55 -5.19
N ALA A 36 12.40 9.67 -5.06
CA ALA A 36 11.01 9.67 -4.57
C ALA A 36 10.07 9.41 -5.76
N LEU A 37 9.40 8.26 -5.76
CA LEU A 37 8.55 7.83 -6.87
C LEU A 37 7.12 8.36 -6.75
N LEU A 38 6.59 8.40 -5.52
CA LEU A 38 5.21 8.78 -5.26
C LEU A 38 5.05 9.27 -3.82
N THR A 39 4.35 10.39 -3.61
CA THR A 39 3.80 10.72 -2.29
C THR A 39 2.58 9.85 -2.02
N LEU A 40 2.62 9.11 -0.93
CA LEU A 40 1.60 8.16 -0.57
C LEU A 40 0.44 8.85 0.15
N PRO A 41 -0.80 8.39 -0.08
CA PRO A 41 -1.99 8.96 0.56
C PRO A 41 -2.12 8.56 2.04
N GLY A 42 -1.21 7.75 2.56
CA GLY A 42 -1.20 7.25 3.93
C GLY A 42 -0.01 6.33 4.19
N PRO A 43 0.13 5.82 5.43
CA PRO A 43 1.21 4.91 5.78
C PRO A 43 1.16 3.61 4.96
N THR A 44 2.33 3.11 4.61
CA THR A 44 2.46 1.82 3.92
C THR A 44 2.42 0.66 4.91
N TYR A 45 1.73 -0.42 4.54
CA TYR A 45 1.71 -1.67 5.30
C TYR A 45 2.30 -2.86 4.53
N SER A 46 2.12 -2.91 3.21
CA SER A 46 2.63 -4.01 2.35
C SER A 46 3.14 -3.50 1.01
N LEU A 47 4.07 -4.25 0.42
CA LEU A 47 4.61 -4.03 -0.91
C LEU A 47 5.04 -5.39 -1.45
N GLU A 48 4.31 -5.90 -2.43
CA GLU A 48 4.50 -7.24 -2.96
C GLU A 48 4.77 -7.23 -4.45
N ALA A 49 5.66 -8.11 -4.90
CA ALA A 49 5.89 -8.34 -6.32
C ALA A 49 4.77 -9.21 -6.90
N LEU A 50 4.36 -8.90 -8.12
CA LEU A 50 3.34 -9.66 -8.83
C LEU A 50 3.99 -10.76 -9.68
N PRO A 51 3.42 -11.98 -9.71
CA PRO A 51 3.82 -12.99 -10.67
C PRO A 51 3.73 -12.42 -12.08
N GLY A 52 4.76 -12.61 -12.91
CA GLY A 52 4.81 -12.07 -14.27
C GLY A 52 5.12 -10.58 -14.39
N GLY A 53 5.55 -9.93 -13.30
CA GLY A 53 6.07 -8.56 -13.31
C GLY A 53 5.10 -7.55 -12.71
N GLY A 54 5.66 -6.46 -12.20
CA GLY A 54 4.92 -5.41 -11.49
C GLY A 54 4.91 -5.61 -9.98
N TRP A 55 4.26 -4.66 -9.30
CA TRP A 55 4.19 -4.55 -7.85
C TRP A 55 2.83 -4.03 -7.42
N VAL A 56 2.43 -4.43 -6.22
CA VAL A 56 1.25 -3.92 -5.54
C VAL A 56 1.63 -3.40 -4.15
N LEU A 57 1.12 -2.23 -3.80
CA LEU A 57 1.38 -1.53 -2.55
C LEU A 57 0.07 -1.37 -1.78
N GLY A 58 0.04 -1.81 -0.53
CA GLY A 58 -1.09 -1.61 0.37
C GLY A 58 -0.82 -0.48 1.36
N THR A 59 -1.74 0.48 1.41
CA THR A 59 -1.70 1.62 2.35
C THR A 59 -2.88 1.61 3.31
N GLY A 60 -2.81 2.46 4.33
CA GLY A 60 -3.91 2.61 5.27
C GLY A 60 -4.25 4.05 5.63
N ARG A 61 -5.20 4.16 6.54
CA ARG A 61 -5.58 5.39 7.24
C ARG A 61 -5.18 5.26 8.70
N SER A 62 -4.22 6.07 9.13
CA SER A 62 -3.87 6.21 10.54
C SER A 62 -4.97 6.97 11.30
N ASN A 63 -5.13 6.74 12.60
CA ASN A 63 -5.95 7.56 13.50
C ASN A 63 -5.14 8.64 14.23
N VAL A 64 -3.84 8.68 14.01
CA VAL A 64 -2.89 9.68 14.54
C VAL A 64 -2.10 10.31 13.40
N GLY A 65 -1.45 11.44 13.68
CA GLY A 65 -0.71 12.19 12.68
C GLY A 65 -1.55 13.29 12.01
N ASP A 66 -0.89 14.11 11.21
CA ASP A 66 -1.46 15.29 10.55
C ASP A 66 -1.29 15.28 9.01
N VAL A 67 -0.52 14.33 8.46
CA VAL A 67 -0.28 14.20 7.00
C VAL A 67 -1.49 13.73 6.19
N GLN A 68 -2.47 13.09 6.84
CA GLN A 68 -3.71 12.62 6.21
C GLN A 68 -4.89 13.50 6.67
N PRO A 69 -5.60 14.19 5.74
CA PRO A 69 -6.73 15.03 6.12
C PRO A 69 -7.86 14.20 6.75
N ALA A 70 -8.62 14.80 7.65
CA ALA A 70 -9.72 14.10 8.36
C ALA A 70 -10.81 13.58 7.41
N SER A 71 -10.99 14.22 6.25
CA SER A 71 -11.91 13.80 5.19
C SER A 71 -11.44 12.55 4.44
N ASP A 72 -10.14 12.24 4.46
CA ASP A 72 -9.64 11.01 3.89
C ASP A 72 -9.82 9.87 4.89
N VAL A 73 -10.73 8.96 4.55
CA VAL A 73 -11.12 7.81 5.37
C VAL A 73 -10.76 6.49 4.69
N TYR A 74 -9.84 6.50 3.73
CA TYR A 74 -9.60 5.35 2.85
C TYR A 74 -8.26 4.65 3.11
N ALA A 75 -8.31 3.31 3.10
CA ALA A 75 -7.16 2.45 2.80
C ALA A 75 -7.14 2.15 1.30
N ARG A 76 -5.97 2.00 0.68
CA ARG A 76 -5.84 1.90 -0.78
C ARG A 76 -4.86 0.81 -1.20
N LEU A 77 -5.10 0.29 -2.40
CA LEU A 77 -4.15 -0.53 -3.14
C LEU A 77 -3.67 0.26 -4.35
N LEU A 78 -2.35 0.34 -4.50
CA LEU A 78 -1.69 0.94 -5.64
C LEU A 78 -0.95 -0.13 -6.44
N LEU A 79 -0.96 0.00 -7.76
CA LEU A 79 -0.36 -0.95 -8.69
C LEU A 79 0.70 -0.25 -9.55
N SER A 80 1.76 -0.96 -9.87
CA SER A 80 2.74 -0.58 -10.87
C SER A 80 3.14 -1.78 -11.72
N THR A 81 3.32 -1.58 -13.03
CA THR A 81 3.81 -2.62 -13.95
C THR A 81 5.31 -2.52 -14.21
N ASP A 82 5.91 -1.35 -13.98
CA ASP A 82 7.30 -0.99 -14.31
C ASP A 82 8.15 -0.62 -13.08
N GLY A 83 7.51 -0.45 -11.92
CA GLY A 83 8.14 -0.11 -10.65
C GLY A 83 8.41 1.38 -10.51
N THR A 84 8.02 2.18 -11.50
CA THR A 84 8.24 3.63 -11.56
C THR A 84 6.94 4.42 -11.65
N SER A 85 5.94 3.89 -12.35
CA SER A 85 4.62 4.48 -12.55
C SER A 85 3.61 3.77 -11.66
N TRP A 86 2.93 4.52 -10.79
CA TRP A 86 2.03 3.97 -9.78
C TRP A 86 0.63 4.58 -9.89
N SER A 87 -0.39 3.75 -9.76
CA SER A 87 -1.79 4.18 -9.81
C SER A 87 -2.62 3.51 -8.71
N GLU A 88 -3.57 4.24 -8.14
CA GLU A 88 -4.59 3.65 -7.26
C GLU A 88 -5.51 2.77 -8.11
N VAL A 89 -5.63 1.49 -7.73
CA VAL A 89 -6.50 0.53 -8.42
C VAL A 89 -7.71 0.13 -7.60
N LEU A 90 -7.64 0.30 -6.28
CA LEU A 90 -8.75 0.03 -5.38
C LEU A 90 -8.63 0.85 -4.10
N ARG A 91 -9.77 1.22 -3.53
CA ARG A 91 -9.86 1.87 -2.23
C ARG A 91 -11.00 1.32 -1.42
N TYR A 92 -10.81 1.34 -0.11
CA TYR A 92 -11.76 0.85 0.88
C TYR A 92 -12.00 1.91 1.92
N GLU A 93 -13.26 2.25 2.15
CA GLU A 93 -13.63 3.19 3.20
C GLU A 93 -13.48 2.50 4.57
N ARG A 94 -12.97 3.21 5.58
CA ARG A 94 -12.88 2.69 6.95
C ARG A 94 -14.27 2.40 7.52
N ALA A 95 -14.39 1.32 8.29
CA ALA A 95 -15.64 0.93 8.96
C ALA A 95 -15.95 1.80 10.19
N GLY A 96 -14.93 2.18 10.94
CA GLY A 96 -15.07 3.02 12.14
C GLY A 96 -13.90 3.99 12.31
N ALA A 97 -14.14 5.10 13.01
CA ALA A 97 -13.16 6.17 13.18
C ALA A 97 -12.17 5.94 14.34
N THR A 98 -12.43 4.97 15.21
CA THR A 98 -11.68 4.77 16.47
C THR A 98 -10.39 3.97 16.29
N LYS A 99 -10.26 3.23 15.18
CA LYS A 99 -9.10 2.40 14.88
C LYS A 99 -8.48 2.83 13.54
N PRO A 100 -7.18 2.58 13.32
CA PRO A 100 -6.60 2.68 11.99
C PRO A 100 -7.31 1.69 11.04
N ALA A 101 -7.18 1.94 9.74
CA ALA A 101 -7.69 1.08 8.69
C ALA A 101 -6.57 0.72 7.72
N SER A 102 -6.51 -0.52 7.24
CA SER A 102 -5.44 -0.98 6.34
C SER A 102 -5.98 -1.96 5.31
N ALA A 103 -5.45 -1.86 4.09
CA ALA A 103 -5.61 -2.84 3.03
C ALA A 103 -4.21 -3.39 2.73
N GLU A 104 -3.90 -4.56 3.29
CA GLU A 104 -2.57 -5.16 3.22
C GLU A 104 -2.59 -6.32 2.23
N VAL A 105 -1.66 -6.33 1.26
CA VAL A 105 -1.42 -7.53 0.45
C VAL A 105 -0.70 -8.54 1.33
N TRP A 106 -1.46 -9.50 1.84
CA TRP A 106 -0.99 -10.53 2.77
C TRP A 106 -0.22 -11.64 2.05
N GLY A 107 -0.50 -11.84 0.77
CA GLY A 107 0.24 -12.77 -0.07
C GLY A 107 -0.31 -12.81 -1.48
N VAL A 108 0.41 -13.52 -2.34
CA VAL A 108 0.02 -13.80 -3.72
C VAL A 108 -0.12 -15.30 -3.92
N LEU A 109 -1.25 -15.74 -4.45
CA LEU A 109 -1.52 -17.14 -4.72
C LEU A 109 -0.71 -17.62 -5.94
N PRO A 110 -0.50 -18.95 -6.10
CA PRO A 110 0.14 -19.50 -7.30
C PRO A 110 -0.55 -19.12 -8.62
N SER A 111 -1.86 -18.82 -8.59
CA SER A 111 -2.61 -18.31 -9.73
C SER A 111 -2.25 -16.86 -10.12
N GLY A 112 -1.56 -16.13 -9.26
CA GLY A 112 -1.35 -14.69 -9.38
C GLY A 112 -2.44 -13.82 -8.76
N ASP A 113 -3.48 -14.42 -8.17
CA ASP A 113 -4.49 -13.66 -7.44
C ASP A 113 -3.91 -13.15 -6.10
N LEU A 114 -4.30 -11.94 -5.70
CA LEU A 114 -3.85 -11.30 -4.47
C LEU A 114 -4.77 -11.67 -3.31
N VAL A 115 -4.18 -11.99 -2.16
CA VAL A 115 -4.90 -12.08 -0.90
C VAL A 115 -4.70 -10.78 -0.15
N VAL A 116 -5.78 -10.01 -0.02
CA VAL A 116 -5.78 -8.74 0.71
C VAL A 116 -6.37 -8.97 2.10
N ARG A 117 -5.60 -8.70 3.15
CA ARG A 117 -6.10 -8.59 4.53
C ARG A 117 -6.68 -7.19 4.72
N ALA A 118 -7.94 -7.16 5.16
CA ALA A 118 -8.67 -5.95 5.49
C ALA A 118 -8.75 -5.79 7.00
N GLU A 119 -8.36 -4.61 7.50
CA GLU A 119 -8.57 -4.22 8.88
C GLU A 119 -9.36 -2.93 8.96
N ASN A 120 -10.47 -2.97 9.71
CA ASN A 120 -11.38 -1.84 9.89
C ASN A 120 -11.87 -1.24 8.57
N LEU A 121 -12.24 -2.08 7.59
CA LEU A 121 -12.78 -1.67 6.29
C LEU A 121 -14.28 -2.00 6.16
N LYS A 122 -15.05 -1.11 5.52
CA LYS A 122 -16.48 -1.35 5.25
C LYS A 122 -16.68 -2.56 4.34
N GLY A 123 -17.73 -3.33 4.60
CA GLY A 123 -18.09 -4.51 3.79
C GLY A 123 -17.36 -5.80 4.19
N PHE A 124 -16.46 -5.74 5.18
CA PHE A 124 -15.82 -6.91 5.77
C PHE A 124 -16.54 -7.35 7.05
N GLY A 125 -16.11 -8.47 7.64
CA GLY A 125 -16.75 -9.11 8.79
C GLY A 125 -16.77 -8.25 10.06
N PRO A 126 -17.09 -8.85 11.23
CA PRO A 126 -17.18 -8.10 12.48
C PRO A 126 -15.97 -7.18 12.74
N GLY A 127 -16.22 -5.89 12.95
CA GLY A 127 -15.17 -4.88 13.14
C GLY A 127 -14.40 -4.50 11.87
N GLY A 128 -14.93 -4.80 10.67
CA GLY A 128 -14.31 -4.52 9.38
C GLY A 128 -13.09 -5.40 9.09
N GLN A 129 -13.07 -6.62 9.63
CA GLN A 129 -11.96 -7.57 9.51
C GLN A 129 -12.27 -8.64 8.45
N GLY A 130 -11.29 -9.02 7.64
CA GLY A 130 -11.42 -10.16 6.74
C GLY A 130 -10.35 -10.25 5.68
N PHE A 131 -10.62 -11.11 4.69
CA PHE A 131 -9.76 -11.30 3.52
C PHE A 131 -10.57 -11.16 2.23
N GLN A 132 -9.95 -10.61 1.20
CA GLN A 132 -10.49 -10.57 -0.15
C GLN A 132 -9.47 -11.15 -1.12
N VAL A 133 -9.93 -12.00 -2.04
CA VAL A 133 -9.11 -12.47 -3.16
C VAL A 133 -9.39 -11.58 -4.37
N LEU A 134 -8.35 -10.95 -4.91
CA LEU A 134 -8.44 -10.06 -6.07
C LEU A 134 -7.69 -10.65 -7.25
N ARG A 135 -8.35 -10.71 -8.40
CA ARG A 135 -7.71 -11.06 -9.66
C ARG A 135 -7.05 -9.84 -10.28
N VAL A 136 -5.76 -9.95 -10.58
CA VAL A 136 -5.05 -8.93 -11.36
C VAL A 136 -5.33 -9.16 -12.83
N LYS A 137 -6.10 -8.25 -13.46
CA LYS A 137 -6.25 -8.23 -14.93
C LYS A 137 -5.06 -7.47 -15.51
N ARG A 138 -4.38 -8.09 -16.47
CA ARG A 138 -3.29 -7.50 -17.24
C ARG A 138 -3.80 -6.98 -18.57
#